data_AF-A0A0C6FKC0-F1
#
_entry.id   AF-A0A0C6FKC0-F1
#
_cell.length_a   1.000
_cell.length_b   1.000
_cell.length_c   1.000
_cell.angle_alpha   90.00
_cell.angle_beta   90.00
_cell.angle_gamma   90.00
#
_symmetry.space_group_name_H-M   'P 1'
#
loop_
_entity.id
_entity.type
_entity.pdbx_description
1 polymer ?
#
loop_
_entity_poly.entity_id
_entity_poly.type
_entity_poly.pdbx_seq_one_letter_code
_entity_poly.pdbx_strand_id
1 'polypeptide(L)' 'MHLVVTAHTADGHLSYQRTSPQAALDKADELAADGHEWVVITDITGRDYEPGEFDSLFVNPGS' A
#
# COMPACT_ATOMS: atom_id res chain seq x y z
N MET A 1 9.50 -0.87 -10.59
CA MET A 1 9.09 0.17 -9.62
C MET A 1 9.62 -0.21 -8.24
N HIS A 2 9.77 0.77 -7.35
CA HIS A 2 10.04 0.51 -5.93
C HIS A 2 8.88 1.09 -5.13
N LEU A 3 8.12 0.21 -4.49
CA LEU A 3 6.98 0.54 -3.64
C LEU A 3 7.21 -0.04 -2.25
N VAL A 4 6.74 0.64 -1.23
CA VAL A 4 6.75 0.16 0.15
C VAL A 4 5.33 0.17 0.67
N VAL A 5 4.82 -0.97 1.10
CA VAL A 5 3.53 -1.07 1.79
C VAL A 5 3.81 -1.01 3.28
N THR A 6 3.25 -0.03 3.98
CA THR A 6 3.45 0.15 5.42
C THR A 6 2.11 0.03 6.14
N ALA A 7 2.03 -0.90 7.10
CA ALA A 7 0.93 -0.99 8.05
C ALA A 7 1.37 -0.44 9.40
N HIS A 8 0.60 0.48 9.96
CA HIS A 8 0.79 1.00 11.30
C HIS A 8 0.01 0.15 12.30
N THR A 9 0.70 -0.28 13.35
CA THR A 9 0.17 -1.11 14.42
C THR A 9 0.44 -0.44 15.76
N ALA A 10 -0.21 -0.90 16.82
CA ALA A 10 0.01 -0.39 18.18
C ALA A 10 1.47 -0.54 18.64
N ASP A 11 2.18 -1.57 18.14
CA ASP A 11 3.54 -1.92 18.56
C ASP A 11 4.63 -1.37 17.61
N GLY A 12 4.24 -0.67 16.54
CA GLY A 12 5.16 -0.15 15.53
C GLY A 12 4.62 -0.27 14.10
N HIS A 13 5.49 -0.14 13.10
CA HIS A 13 5.12 -0.29 11.70
C HIS A 13 5.70 -1.55 11.07
N LEU A 14 4.93 -2.19 10.19
CA LEU A 14 5.37 -3.28 9.34
C LEU A 14 5.52 -2.77 7.91
N SER A 15 6.69 -2.92 7.32
CA SER A 15 6.97 -2.44 5.96
C SER A 15 7.37 -3.57 5.01
N TYR A 16 6.76 -3.59 3.83
CA TYR A 16 6.97 -4.62 2.81
C TYR A 16 7.31 -3.99 1.45
N GLN A 17 8.45 -4.36 0.88
CA GLN A 17 8.82 -3.88 -0.45
C GLN A 17 8.10 -4.66 -1.55
N ARG A 18 7.66 -3.95 -2.59
CA ARG A 18 7.01 -4.49 -3.78
C ARG A 18 7.54 -3.84 -5.05
N THR A 19 7.57 -4.62 -6.12
CA THR A 19 8.17 -4.20 -7.40
C THR A 19 7.14 -3.89 -8.48
N SER A 20 5.87 -4.23 -8.26
CA SER A 20 4.72 -3.94 -9.14
C SER A 20 3.57 -3.27 -8.38
N PRO A 21 2.76 -2.42 -9.05
CA PRO A 21 1.57 -1.82 -8.47
C PRO A 21 0.57 -2.83 -7.91
N GLN A 22 0.20 -3.85 -8.70
CA GLN A 22 -0.75 -4.88 -8.28
C GLN A 22 -0.29 -5.58 -7.00
N ALA A 23 0.97 -6.00 -6.92
CA ALA A 23 1.48 -6.71 -5.74
C ALA A 23 1.60 -5.82 -4.50
N ALA A 24 1.66 -4.49 -4.67
CA ALA A 24 1.58 -3.53 -3.58
C ALA A 24 0.14 -3.35 -3.10
N LEU A 25 -0.81 -3.24 -4.03
CA LEU A 25 -2.24 -3.18 -3.70
C LEU A 25 -2.69 -4.46 -2.97
N ASP A 26 -2.38 -5.64 -3.52
CA ASP A 26 -2.74 -6.93 -2.92
C ASP A 26 -2.21 -7.03 -1.47
N LYS A 27 -0.97 -6.61 -1.23
CA LYS A 27 -0.39 -6.63 0.12
C LYS A 27 -1.04 -5.57 1.03
N ALA A 28 -1.41 -4.41 0.51
CA ALA A 28 -2.08 -3.40 1.32
C ALA A 28 -3.48 -3.87 1.74
N ASP A 29 -4.20 -4.52 0.84
CA ASP A 29 -5.53 -5.10 1.12
C ASP A 29 -5.44 -6.28 2.11
N GLU A 30 -4.42 -7.14 1.99
CA GLU A 30 -4.14 -8.19 2.98
C GLU A 30 -3.94 -7.60 4.38
N LEU A 31 -3.14 -6.54 4.50
CA LEU A 31 -2.86 -5.89 5.79
C LEU A 31 -4.11 -5.18 6.35
N ALA A 32 -4.91 -4.56 5.49
CA ALA A 32 -6.18 -3.95 5.90
C ALA A 32 -7.17 -5.03 6.38
N ALA A 33 -7.24 -6.17 5.70
CA ALA A 33 -8.08 -7.31 6.08
C ALA A 33 -7.62 -7.97 7.40
N ASP A 34 -6.32 -7.96 7.69
CA ASP A 34 -5.74 -8.41 8.96
C ASP A 34 -6.05 -7.46 10.15
N GLY A 35 -6.75 -6.35 9.89
CA GLY A 35 -7.23 -5.42 10.91
C GLY A 35 -6.27 -4.28 11.24
N HIS A 36 -5.29 -4.01 10.37
CA HIS A 36 -4.41 -2.86 10.53
C HIS A 36 -5.15 -1.56 10.18
N GLU A 37 -5.27 -0.64 11.14
CA GLU A 37 -6.09 0.57 11.02
C GLU A 37 -5.56 1.59 10.01
N TRP A 38 -4.25 1.60 9.75
CA TRP A 38 -3.65 2.54 8.81
C TRP A 38 -2.61 1.84 7.94
N VAL A 39 -2.98 1.61 6.69
CA VAL A 39 -2.13 1.00 5.67
C VAL A 39 -1.92 1.98 4.53
N VAL A 40 -0.66 2.21 4.16
CA VAL A 40 -0.29 3.10 3.05
C VAL A 40 0.67 2.41 2.10
N ILE A 41 0.61 2.82 0.82
CA ILE A 41 1.57 2.44 -0.21
C ILE A 41 2.41 3.69 -0.50
N THR A 42 3.72 3.60 -0.31
CA THR A 42 4.67 4.67 -0.58
C THR A 42 5.40 4.41 -1.89
N ASP A 43 5.42 5.39 -2.80
CA ASP A 43 6.20 5.30 -4.05
C ASP A 43 7.67 5.75 -3.89
N ILE A 44 8.45 5.67 -4.97
CA ILE A 44 9.87 6.06 -4.96
C ILE A 44 10.10 7.56 -4.71
N THR A 45 9.07 8.40 -4.88
CA THR A 45 9.13 9.82 -4.57
C THR A 45 8.88 10.10 -3.08
N GLY A 46 8.50 9.06 -2.32
CA GLY A 46 8.13 9.17 -0.91
C GLY A 46 6.69 9.61 -0.70
N ARG A 47 5.84 9.56 -1.75
CA ARG A 47 4.42 9.89 -1.62
C ARG A 47 3.64 8.66 -1.16
N ASP A 48 2.81 8.87 -0.16
CA ASP A 48 1.89 7.88 0.39
C ASP A 48 0.54 7.94 -0.32
N TYR A 49 -0.07 6.77 -0.49
CA TYR A 49 -1.40 6.57 -1.04
C TYR A 49 -2.17 5.58 -0.15
N GLU A 50 -3.44 5.85 0.10
CA GLU A 50 -4.37 4.83 0.59
C GLU A 50 -4.61 3.76 -0.49
N PRO A 51 -4.96 2.51 -0.14
CA PRO A 51 -5.14 1.43 -1.12
C PRO A 51 -6.10 1.80 -2.25
N GLY A 52 -7.24 2.43 -1.93
CA GLY A 52 -8.23 2.86 -2.93
C GLY A 52 -7.75 4.00 -3.84
N GLU A 53 -7.00 4.97 -3.30
CA GLU A 53 -6.37 6.03 -4.11
C GLU A 53 -5.33 5.41 -5.05
N PHE A 54 -4.51 4.51 -4.53
CA PHE A 54 -3.46 3.85 -5.29
C PHE A 54 -4.03 2.99 -6.43
N ASP A 55 -5.09 2.22 -6.15
CA ASP A 55 -5.79 1.41 -7.15
C ASP A 55 -6.25 2.28 -8.33
N SER A 56 -6.97 3.36 -8.01
CA SER A 56 -7.54 4.30 -8.99
C SER A 56 -6.49 5.03 -9.83
N LEU A 57 -5.24 5.14 -9.36
CA LEU A 57 -4.16 5.86 -10.05
C LEU A 57 -3.22 4.93 -10.83
N PHE A 58 -2.94 3.73 -10.31
CA PHE A 58 -1.83 2.90 -10.77
C PHE A 58 -2.20 1.48 -11.19
N VAL A 59 -3.35 0.96 -10.76
CA VAL A 59 -3.79 -0.40 -11.08
C VAL A 59 -4.97 -0.37 -12.05
N ASN A 60 -6.03 0.37 -11.72
CA ASN A 60 -7.26 0.50 -12.50
C ASN A 60 -7.59 1.97 -12.81
N PRO A 61 -6.77 2.69 -13.60
CA PRO A 61 -7.03 4.09 -13.90
C PRO A 61 -8.33 4.28 -14.68
N GLY A 62 -9.28 4.99 -14.07
CA GLY A 62 -10.57 5.35 -14.68
C GLY A 62 -11.69 4.30 -14.58
N SER A 63 -11.57 3.34 -13.65
CA SER A 63 -12.68 2.42 -13.30
C SER A 63 -13.71 3.04 -12.37
#